data_AF-R7T7I7-F1
#
_entry.id   AF-R7T7I7-F1
#
_cell.length_a   1.000
_cell.length_b   1.000
_cell.length_c   1.000
_cell.angle_alpha   90.00
_cell.angle_beta   90.00
_cell.angle_gamma   90.00
#
_symmetry.space_group_name_H-M   'P 1'
#
loop_
_entity.id
_entity.type
_entity.pdbx_description
1 polymer ?
#
loop_
_entity_poly.entity_id
_entity_poly.type
_entity_poly.pdbx_seq_one_letter_code
_entity_poly.pdbx_strand_id
1 'polypeptide(L)'
;ANTVREEGRLRELAHCFSSNGISIMGIQEHRRVHDDPLVFTRVEGQHLITTSAWRNEAQAANGGVGMLLDSKARKSLRRATSHSKRILVAEFDSNPVTTIIVAYSPTNASAPEDAESFYEDLGVAIREVPAHNFLAILGDFNARLGTGDAHFTHHNETNRNGRHLLELITEHGLLAANTEFQKKRGKRWTYQDRCTGTKRQLDYILVRRKWRNSVLNAEPYSSFCSVGSDHRLVSMKVRLSLRAPKTN
;
A
#
# COMPACT_ATOMS: atom_id res chain seq x y z
N ALA A 1 -15.83 2.05 4.59
CA ALA A 1 -16.89 2.18 3.57
C ALA A 1 -16.38 1.60 2.25
N ASN A 2 -17.24 0.99 1.41
CA ASN A 2 -16.83 0.10 0.30
C ASN A 2 -16.09 0.86 -0.82
N THR A 3 -14.77 0.80 -0.89
CA THR A 3 -14.04 1.64 -1.84
C THR A 3 -14.13 1.17 -3.29
N VAL A 4 -14.21 -0.15 -3.56
CA VAL A 4 -14.02 -0.66 -4.94
C VAL A 4 -14.89 -1.86 -5.32
N ARG A 5 -15.78 -2.32 -4.42
CA ARG A 5 -16.71 -3.42 -4.73
C ARG A 5 -17.73 -3.01 -5.79
N GLU A 6 -18.22 -1.78 -5.71
CA GLU A 6 -19.18 -1.21 -6.67
C GLU A 6 -18.43 -0.70 -7.90
N GLU A 7 -18.91 -1.04 -9.10
CA GLU A 7 -18.29 -0.61 -10.37
C GLU A 7 -18.21 0.91 -10.51
N GLY A 8 -19.23 1.65 -10.06
CA GLY A 8 -19.22 3.13 -10.11
C GLY A 8 -18.06 3.74 -9.34
N ARG A 9 -17.76 3.23 -8.14
CA ARG A 9 -16.65 3.73 -7.31
C ARG A 9 -15.29 3.33 -7.88
N LEU A 10 -15.19 2.16 -8.49
CA LEU A 10 -13.97 1.74 -9.17
C LEU A 10 -13.67 2.62 -10.39
N ARG A 11 -14.70 3.02 -11.16
CA ARG A 11 -14.55 3.99 -12.25
C ARG A 11 -14.12 5.36 -11.75
N GLU A 12 -14.72 5.84 -10.67
CA GLU A 12 -14.32 7.10 -10.05
C GLU A 12 -12.87 7.06 -9.55
N LEU A 13 -12.47 5.96 -8.89
CA LEU A 13 -11.09 5.75 -8.47
C LEU A 13 -10.14 5.75 -9.67
N ALA A 14 -10.50 5.10 -10.78
CA ALA A 14 -9.71 5.07 -12.00
C ALA A 14 -9.59 6.45 -12.66
N HIS A 15 -10.66 7.25 -12.62
CA HIS A 15 -10.63 8.64 -13.09
C HIS A 15 -9.74 9.52 -12.22
N CYS A 16 -9.83 9.40 -10.89
CA CYS A 16 -8.95 10.15 -9.99
C CYS A 16 -7.49 9.69 -10.13
N PHE A 17 -7.25 8.40 -10.37
CA PHE A 17 -5.93 7.84 -10.65
C PHE A 17 -5.28 8.50 -11.87
N SER A 18 -5.99 8.58 -13.00
CA SER A 18 -5.45 9.20 -14.22
C SER A 18 -5.28 10.71 -14.07
N SER A 19 -6.27 11.39 -13.46
CA SER A 19 -6.28 12.86 -13.33
C SER A 19 -5.17 13.39 -12.41
N ASN A 20 -4.70 12.57 -11.47
CA ASN A 20 -3.58 12.92 -10.58
C ASN A 20 -2.21 12.44 -11.09
N GLY A 21 -2.15 11.85 -12.29
CA GLY A 21 -0.90 11.37 -12.89
C GLY A 21 -0.23 10.24 -12.08
N ILE A 22 -1.03 9.40 -11.42
CA ILE A 22 -0.53 8.27 -10.65
C ILE A 22 -0.22 7.12 -11.60
N SER A 23 0.97 6.53 -11.48
CA SER A 23 1.37 5.39 -12.33
C SER A 23 1.05 4.03 -11.72
N ILE A 24 1.12 3.91 -10.40
CA ILE A 24 0.87 2.68 -9.65
C ILE A 24 0.13 3.05 -8.37
N MET A 25 -0.98 2.36 -8.09
CA MET A 25 -1.78 2.55 -6.88
C MET A 25 -2.09 1.19 -6.26
N GLY A 26 -1.76 1.03 -4.98
CA GLY A 26 -2.21 -0.11 -4.18
C GLY A 26 -3.64 0.12 -3.69
N ILE A 27 -4.45 -0.94 -3.70
CA ILE A 27 -5.83 -0.95 -3.24
C ILE A 27 -5.96 -2.03 -2.17
N GLN A 28 -6.52 -1.66 -1.02
CA GLN A 28 -6.86 -2.58 0.06
C GLN A 28 -8.38 -2.68 0.18
N GLU A 29 -8.88 -3.81 0.70
CA GLU A 29 -10.30 -4.08 0.92
C GLU A 29 -11.21 -3.90 -0.32
N HIS A 30 -10.77 -4.38 -1.49
CA HIS A 30 -11.64 -4.30 -2.67
C HIS A 30 -12.86 -5.25 -2.61
N ARG A 31 -12.83 -6.27 -1.73
CA ARG A 31 -13.95 -7.19 -1.43
C ARG A 31 -14.53 -7.90 -2.66
N ARG A 32 -13.71 -8.16 -3.68
CA ARG A 32 -14.08 -8.94 -4.88
C ARG A 32 -13.58 -10.37 -4.68
N VAL A 33 -14.51 -11.31 -4.61
CA VAL A 33 -14.21 -12.75 -4.51
C VAL A 33 -14.19 -13.31 -5.92
N HIS A 34 -13.15 -14.04 -6.24
CA HIS A 34 -12.97 -14.77 -7.49
C HIS A 34 -12.17 -16.05 -7.21
N ASP A 35 -12.23 -17.02 -8.13
CA ASP A 35 -11.65 -18.35 -7.91
C ASP A 35 -10.15 -18.38 -8.20
N ASP A 36 -9.68 -17.53 -9.12
CA ASP A 36 -8.27 -17.44 -9.49
C ASP A 36 -7.44 -16.76 -8.40
N PRO A 37 -6.16 -17.14 -8.19
CA PRO A 37 -5.28 -16.42 -7.27
C PRO A 37 -5.08 -14.95 -7.66
N LEU A 38 -5.15 -14.64 -8.96
CA LEU A 38 -4.99 -13.31 -9.52
C LEU A 38 -5.92 -13.10 -10.71
N VAL A 39 -6.64 -11.97 -10.71
CA VAL A 39 -7.49 -11.55 -11.81
C VAL A 39 -6.99 -10.23 -12.38
N PHE A 40 -6.92 -10.16 -13.71
CA PHE A 40 -6.55 -8.98 -14.48
C PHE A 40 -7.77 -8.42 -15.20
N THR A 41 -8.10 -7.16 -14.94
CA THR A 41 -9.23 -6.46 -15.57
C THR A 41 -8.82 -5.08 -16.07
N ARG A 42 -9.69 -4.44 -16.85
CA ARG A 42 -9.53 -3.07 -17.31
C ARG A 42 -10.71 -2.21 -16.86
N VAL A 43 -10.41 -1.01 -16.38
CA VAL A 43 -11.43 -0.02 -16.00
C VAL A 43 -10.98 1.38 -16.41
N GLU A 44 -11.81 2.10 -17.17
CA GLU A 44 -11.52 3.48 -17.62
C GLU A 44 -10.11 3.64 -18.25
N GLY A 45 -9.71 2.65 -19.06
CA GLY A 45 -8.39 2.62 -19.71
C GLY A 45 -7.21 2.25 -18.80
N GLN A 46 -7.45 2.05 -17.49
CA GLN A 46 -6.46 1.61 -16.51
C GLN A 46 -6.49 0.08 -16.35
N HIS A 47 -5.39 -0.48 -15.84
CA HIS A 47 -5.22 -1.91 -15.66
C HIS A 47 -5.29 -2.28 -14.18
N LEU A 48 -6.26 -3.10 -13.81
CA LEU A 48 -6.48 -3.55 -12.45
C LEU A 48 -6.04 -5.00 -12.27
N ILE A 49 -5.24 -5.24 -11.25
CA ILE A 49 -4.81 -6.57 -10.78
C ILE A 49 -5.40 -6.77 -9.40
N THR A 50 -6.06 -7.89 -9.13
CA THR A 50 -6.61 -8.18 -7.79
C THR A 50 -6.31 -9.61 -7.36
N THR A 51 -5.91 -9.79 -6.11
CA THR A 51 -6.02 -11.08 -5.43
C THR A 51 -7.47 -11.33 -5.03
N SER A 52 -7.79 -12.55 -4.62
CA SER A 52 -9.15 -12.86 -4.18
C SER A 52 -9.41 -12.38 -2.75
N ALA A 53 -10.54 -11.71 -2.54
CA ALA A 53 -11.09 -11.49 -1.22
C ALA A 53 -11.60 -12.82 -0.61
N TRP A 54 -11.87 -12.88 0.69
CA TRP A 54 -12.43 -14.07 1.34
C TRP A 54 -13.82 -13.80 1.90
N ARG A 55 -14.62 -14.85 2.09
CA ARG A 55 -15.89 -14.77 2.81
C ARG A 55 -15.66 -15.04 4.29
N ASN A 56 -16.32 -14.29 5.17
CA ASN A 56 -16.42 -14.64 6.59
C ASN A 56 -17.55 -15.67 6.82
N GLU A 57 -17.76 -16.04 8.09
CA GLU A 57 -18.82 -16.95 8.52
C GLU A 57 -20.21 -16.49 8.04
N ALA A 58 -20.46 -15.17 8.06
CA ALA A 58 -21.70 -14.56 7.56
C ALA A 58 -21.79 -14.46 6.02
N GLN A 59 -20.91 -15.15 5.27
CA GLN A 59 -20.80 -15.12 3.81
C GLN A 59 -20.51 -13.74 3.19
N ALA A 60 -20.16 -12.74 4.01
CA ALA A 60 -19.79 -11.41 3.56
C ALA A 60 -18.33 -11.39 3.07
N ALA A 61 -18.09 -10.75 1.92
CA ALA A 61 -16.76 -10.60 1.35
C ALA A 61 -15.92 -9.58 2.15
N ASN A 62 -14.72 -10.00 2.54
CA ASN A 62 -13.75 -9.24 3.34
C ASN A 62 -12.37 -9.23 2.69
N GLY A 63 -11.64 -8.14 2.92
CA GLY A 63 -10.26 -7.97 2.46
C GLY A 63 -10.11 -7.99 0.94
N GLY A 64 -9.05 -8.67 0.49
CA GLY A 64 -8.53 -8.61 -0.88
C GLY A 64 -7.62 -7.40 -1.08
N VAL A 65 -6.55 -7.60 -1.85
CA VAL A 65 -5.62 -6.55 -2.24
C VAL A 65 -5.53 -6.45 -3.76
N GLY A 66 -5.34 -5.24 -4.26
CA GLY A 66 -5.26 -4.97 -5.67
C GLY A 66 -4.24 -3.90 -6.02
N MET A 67 -4.00 -3.76 -7.30
CA MET A 67 -3.10 -2.78 -7.86
C MET A 67 -3.70 -2.21 -9.14
N LEU A 68 -3.82 -0.89 -9.20
CA LEU A 68 -4.20 -0.17 -10.41
C LEU A 68 -2.95 0.41 -11.07
N LEU A 69 -2.84 0.20 -12.37
CA LEU A 69 -1.68 0.53 -13.19
C LEU A 69 -2.10 1.38 -14.38
N ASP A 70 -1.27 2.39 -14.68
CA ASP A 70 -1.37 3.09 -15.95
C ASP A 70 -0.86 2.22 -17.11
N SER A 71 -1.07 2.67 -18.33
CA SER A 71 -0.62 1.94 -19.52
C SER A 71 0.89 1.72 -19.58
N LYS A 72 1.71 2.61 -19.00
CA LYS A 72 3.17 2.51 -19.01
C LYS A 72 3.65 1.49 -17.97
N ALA A 73 3.12 1.55 -16.75
CA ALA A 73 3.39 0.61 -15.68
C ALA A 73 2.90 -0.80 -16.03
N ARG A 74 1.77 -0.92 -16.73
CA ARG A 74 1.32 -2.23 -17.23
C ARG A 74 2.28 -2.83 -18.26
N LYS A 75 2.85 -2.01 -19.15
CA LYS A 75 3.83 -2.48 -20.15
C LYS A 75 5.14 -2.94 -19.51
N SER A 76 5.55 -2.31 -18.41
CA SER A 76 6.73 -2.74 -17.66
C SER A 76 6.47 -3.89 -16.69
N LEU A 77 5.21 -4.25 -16.40
CA LEU A 77 4.91 -5.35 -15.49
C LEU A 77 5.49 -6.68 -16.01
N ARG A 78 6.50 -7.21 -15.32
CA ARG A 78 7.14 -8.51 -15.62
C ARG A 78 6.35 -9.65 -15.02
N ARG A 79 5.94 -9.50 -13.76
CA ARG A 79 5.27 -10.54 -12.99
C ARG A 79 4.42 -9.92 -11.89
N ALA A 80 3.25 -10.51 -11.65
CA ALA A 80 2.48 -10.28 -10.44
C ALA A 80 2.17 -11.64 -9.79
N THR A 81 2.27 -11.73 -8.47
CA THR A 81 1.99 -12.94 -7.68
C THR A 81 1.13 -12.59 -6.46
N SER A 82 0.17 -13.45 -6.16
CA SER A 82 -0.54 -13.44 -4.89
C SER A 82 0.29 -14.23 -3.89
N HIS A 83 0.96 -13.56 -2.95
CA HIS A 83 1.71 -14.24 -1.88
C HIS A 83 0.75 -14.74 -0.80
N SER A 84 -0.26 -13.94 -0.46
CA SER A 84 -1.40 -14.34 0.36
C SER A 84 -2.62 -13.50 -0.03
N LYS A 85 -3.79 -13.79 0.56
CA LYS A 85 -5.00 -12.97 0.35
C LYS A 85 -4.82 -11.50 0.79
N ARG A 86 -3.77 -11.22 1.57
CA ARG A 86 -3.42 -9.90 2.11
C ARG A 86 -2.18 -9.29 1.48
N ILE A 87 -1.46 -10.02 0.61
CA ILE A 87 -0.17 -9.61 0.06
C ILE A 87 -0.11 -9.88 -1.44
N LEU A 88 -0.05 -8.81 -2.23
CA LEU A 88 0.16 -8.84 -3.68
C LEU A 88 1.57 -8.32 -3.99
N VAL A 89 2.35 -9.06 -4.76
CA VAL A 89 3.69 -8.65 -5.19
C VAL A 89 3.69 -8.43 -6.69
N ALA A 90 4.23 -7.30 -7.14
CA ALA A 90 4.38 -6.98 -8.56
C ALA A 90 5.80 -6.51 -8.86
N GLU A 91 6.42 -7.09 -9.88
CA GLU A 91 7.76 -6.76 -10.37
C GLU A 91 7.66 -6.06 -11.72
N PHE A 92 8.36 -4.93 -11.84
CA PHE A 92 8.36 -4.07 -13.01
C PHE A 92 9.75 -3.97 -13.61
N ASP A 93 9.81 -4.06 -14.93
CA ASP A 93 11.00 -3.82 -15.72
C ASP A 93 11.33 -2.31 -15.69
N SER A 94 12.32 -1.99 -14.88
CA SER A 94 12.84 -0.64 -14.71
C SER A 94 14.32 -0.73 -14.36
N ASN A 95 15.01 0.41 -14.33
CA ASN A 95 16.40 0.47 -13.90
C ASN A 95 16.54 1.47 -12.74
N PRO A 96 16.78 1.04 -11.48
CA PRO A 96 16.81 -0.36 -11.02
C PRO A 96 15.45 -1.04 -11.20
N VAL A 97 15.43 -2.37 -11.17
CA VAL A 97 14.17 -3.14 -11.17
C VAL A 97 13.33 -2.72 -9.96
N THR A 98 12.04 -2.53 -10.17
CA THR A 98 11.10 -2.06 -9.15
C THR A 98 10.18 -3.20 -8.73
N THR A 99 10.11 -3.46 -7.44
CA THR A 99 9.13 -4.36 -6.83
C THR A 99 8.19 -3.56 -5.94
N ILE A 100 6.89 -3.71 -6.17
CA ILE A 100 5.84 -3.11 -5.36
C ILE A 100 5.09 -4.24 -4.65
N ILE A 101 4.98 -4.13 -3.34
CA ILE A 101 4.14 -5.02 -2.54
C ILE A 101 2.92 -4.22 -2.08
N VAL A 102 1.72 -4.76 -2.28
CA VAL A 102 0.49 -4.20 -1.69
C VAL A 102 0.07 -5.11 -0.55
N ALA A 103 -0.03 -4.54 0.65
CA ALA A 103 -0.29 -5.29 1.88
C ALA A 103 -1.51 -4.75 2.62
N TYR A 104 -2.25 -5.65 3.28
CA TYR A 104 -3.38 -5.29 4.14
C TYR A 104 -3.35 -6.09 5.45
N SER A 105 -2.92 -5.43 6.52
CA SER A 105 -2.76 -6.04 7.85
C SER A 105 -4.12 -6.31 8.52
N PRO A 106 -4.25 -7.39 9.30
CA PRO A 106 -5.38 -7.58 10.21
C PRO A 106 -5.58 -6.39 11.16
N THR A 107 -6.81 -6.21 11.64
CA THR A 107 -7.13 -5.11 12.55
C THR A 107 -6.55 -5.36 13.95
N ASN A 108 -6.49 -4.34 14.81
CA ASN A 108 -6.07 -4.54 16.20
C ASN A 108 -7.10 -5.33 17.05
N ALA A 109 -8.31 -5.54 16.53
CA ALA A 109 -9.33 -6.38 17.15
C ALA A 109 -9.22 -7.86 16.73
N SER A 110 -8.43 -8.15 15.71
CA SER A 110 -8.12 -9.52 15.30
C SER A 110 -7.23 -10.22 16.33
N ALA A 111 -7.23 -11.55 16.29
CA ALA A 111 -6.41 -12.37 17.17
C ALA A 111 -4.92 -11.98 17.02
N PRO A 112 -4.12 -11.94 18.10
CA PRO A 112 -2.69 -11.64 18.01
C PRO A 112 -1.96 -12.49 16.96
N GLU A 113 -2.32 -13.77 16.86
CA GLU A 113 -1.73 -14.76 15.96
C GLU A 113 -1.96 -14.40 14.48
N ASP A 114 -3.11 -13.77 14.15
CA ASP A 114 -3.38 -13.29 12.79
C ASP A 114 -2.37 -12.20 12.38
N ALA A 115 -2.04 -11.31 13.32
CA ALA A 115 -1.09 -10.24 13.07
C ALA A 115 0.32 -10.82 12.93
N GLU A 116 0.75 -11.69 13.84
CA GLU A 116 2.04 -12.35 13.79
C GLU A 116 2.26 -13.08 12.46
N SER A 117 1.32 -13.95 12.07
CA SER A 117 1.37 -14.66 10.78
C SER A 117 1.43 -13.70 9.59
N PHE A 118 0.67 -12.60 9.61
CA PHE A 118 0.72 -11.61 8.53
C PHE A 118 2.10 -10.92 8.43
N TYR A 119 2.73 -10.55 9.54
CA TYR A 119 4.03 -9.89 9.53
C TYR A 119 5.16 -10.86 9.17
N GLU A 120 5.05 -12.14 9.54
CA GLU A 120 5.96 -13.20 9.10
C GLU A 120 5.88 -13.41 7.57
N ASP A 121 4.67 -13.58 7.02
CA ASP A 121 4.44 -13.72 5.57
C ASP A 121 4.98 -12.49 4.81
N LEU A 122 4.71 -11.29 5.32
CA LEU A 122 5.22 -10.06 4.72
C LEU A 122 6.75 -10.01 4.76
N GLY A 123 7.37 -10.47 5.85
CA GLY A 123 8.82 -10.60 5.96
C GLY A 123 9.41 -11.59 4.94
N VAL A 124 8.75 -12.73 4.71
CA VAL A 124 9.13 -13.68 3.65
C VAL A 124 9.07 -13.00 2.29
N ALA A 125 7.96 -12.34 1.95
CA ALA A 125 7.80 -11.63 0.68
C ALA A 125 8.87 -10.56 0.46
N ILE A 126 9.31 -9.86 1.52
CA ILE A 126 10.37 -8.85 1.45
C ILE A 126 11.75 -9.49 1.21
N ARG A 127 12.03 -10.64 1.83
CA ARG A 127 13.31 -11.36 1.68
C ARG A 127 13.49 -11.94 0.28
N GLU A 128 12.40 -12.33 -0.38
CA GLU A 128 12.42 -12.79 -1.77
C GLU A 128 12.77 -11.68 -2.78
N VAL A 129 12.60 -10.41 -2.41
CA VAL A 129 12.94 -9.28 -3.28
C VAL A 129 14.45 -9.02 -3.27
N PRO A 130 15.14 -9.06 -4.44
CA PRO A 130 16.57 -8.81 -4.51
C PRO A 130 16.98 -7.50 -3.84
N ALA A 131 18.05 -7.54 -3.05
CA ALA A 131 18.50 -6.40 -2.27
C ALA A 131 18.84 -5.18 -3.13
N HIS A 132 19.22 -5.35 -4.40
CA HIS A 132 19.52 -4.27 -5.33
C HIS A 132 18.27 -3.57 -5.90
N ASN A 133 17.10 -4.23 -5.91
CA ASN A 133 15.87 -3.67 -6.44
C ASN A 133 15.40 -2.44 -5.63
N PHE A 134 14.65 -1.57 -6.31
CA PHE A 134 13.77 -0.63 -5.63
C PHE A 134 12.57 -1.39 -5.07
N LEU A 135 12.33 -1.29 -3.76
CA LEU A 135 11.20 -1.94 -3.09
C LEU A 135 10.38 -0.86 -2.39
N ALA A 136 9.09 -0.83 -2.72
CA ALA A 136 8.08 -0.07 -1.98
C ALA A 136 6.92 -0.99 -1.56
N ILE A 137 6.46 -0.82 -0.32
CA ILE A 137 5.35 -1.59 0.26
C ILE A 137 4.23 -0.60 0.55
N LEU A 138 3.09 -0.77 -0.09
CA LEU A 138 1.93 0.09 -0.01
C LEU A 138 0.87 -0.64 0.81
N GLY A 139 0.48 -0.10 1.96
CA GLY A 139 -0.50 -0.82 2.76
C GLY A 139 -1.21 -0.02 3.82
N ASP A 140 -2.39 -0.52 4.15
CA ASP A 140 -3.02 -0.27 5.43
C ASP A 140 -2.48 -1.32 6.42
N PHE A 141 -1.69 -0.85 7.37
CA PHE A 141 -1.05 -1.71 8.37
C PHE A 141 -1.89 -1.80 9.65
N ASN A 142 -3.00 -1.08 9.74
CA ASN A 142 -3.74 -0.89 10.99
C ASN A 142 -2.82 -0.45 12.15
N ALA A 143 -1.68 0.16 11.81
CA ALA A 143 -0.60 0.47 12.72
C ALA A 143 -0.64 1.95 13.08
N ARG A 144 -0.28 2.28 14.31
CA ARG A 144 -0.11 3.65 14.78
C ARG A 144 1.30 3.74 15.32
N LEU A 145 2.08 4.65 14.77
CA LEU A 145 3.43 4.96 15.23
C LEU A 145 3.38 6.20 16.12
N GLY A 146 3.99 6.12 17.30
CA GLY A 146 4.12 7.22 18.25
C GLY A 146 5.31 8.13 17.94
N THR A 147 5.35 9.30 18.58
CA THR A 147 6.42 10.29 18.38
C THR A 147 7.80 9.82 18.85
N GLY A 148 7.85 8.78 19.69
CA GLY A 148 9.10 8.11 20.07
C GLY A 148 9.70 7.23 18.96
N ASP A 149 8.87 6.77 18.03
CA ASP A 149 9.23 5.74 17.04
C ASP A 149 9.25 6.26 15.60
N ALA A 150 8.56 7.37 15.31
CA ALA A 150 8.52 7.99 13.99
C ALA A 150 8.49 9.52 14.07
N HIS A 151 9.22 10.17 13.17
CA HIS A 151 9.44 11.63 13.23
C HIS A 151 8.15 12.46 13.10
N PHE A 152 7.51 12.45 11.94
CA PHE A 152 6.35 13.31 11.64
C PHE A 152 5.04 12.54 11.68
N THR A 153 4.86 11.68 12.69
CA THR A 153 3.64 10.90 12.87
C THR A 153 2.46 11.75 13.39
N HIS A 154 1.25 11.18 13.34
CA HIS A 154 0.02 11.78 13.87
C HIS A 154 -0.22 11.46 15.36
N HIS A 155 0.31 10.35 15.86
CA HIS A 155 -0.02 9.81 17.20
C HIS A 155 1.12 10.02 18.19
N ASN A 156 0.80 10.06 19.48
CA ASN A 156 1.80 10.14 20.54
C ASN A 156 2.37 8.75 20.90
N GLU A 157 1.55 7.71 20.78
CA GLU A 157 1.88 6.35 21.23
C GLU A 157 1.74 5.33 20.10
N THR A 158 2.54 4.27 20.21
CA THR A 158 2.54 3.13 19.29
C THR A 158 1.60 2.04 19.76
N ASN A 159 0.68 1.59 18.90
CA ASN A 159 -0.24 0.49 19.22
C ASN A 159 0.38 -0.89 18.95
N ARG A 160 -0.36 -1.98 19.21
CA ARG A 160 0.08 -3.37 18.97
C ARG A 160 0.63 -3.56 17.55
N ASN A 161 -0.17 -3.29 16.52
CA ASN A 161 0.28 -3.42 15.13
C ASN A 161 1.43 -2.46 14.79
N GLY A 162 1.51 -1.32 15.48
CA GLY A 162 2.63 -0.39 15.38
C GLY A 162 3.95 -1.01 15.81
N ARG A 163 3.97 -1.85 16.84
CA ARG A 163 5.18 -2.55 17.29
C ARG A 163 5.66 -3.56 16.26
N HIS A 164 4.76 -4.41 15.75
CA HIS A 164 5.11 -5.34 14.66
C HIS A 164 5.60 -4.62 13.41
N LEU A 165 4.99 -3.48 13.07
CA LEU A 165 5.46 -2.66 11.95
C LEU A 165 6.88 -2.11 12.19
N LEU A 166 7.22 -1.69 13.42
CA LEU A 166 8.56 -1.21 13.76
C LEU A 166 9.60 -2.33 13.73
N GLU A 167 9.25 -3.52 14.21
CA GLU A 167 10.08 -4.72 14.12
C GLU A 167 10.39 -5.04 12.65
N LEU A 168 9.37 -5.12 11.79
CA LEU A 168 9.52 -5.33 10.35
C LEU A 168 10.38 -4.24 9.68
N ILE A 169 10.16 -2.97 10.05
CA ILE A 169 10.93 -1.84 9.52
C ILE A 169 12.40 -1.97 9.89
N THR A 170 12.69 -2.37 11.12
CA THR A 170 14.04 -2.50 11.66
C THR A 170 14.75 -3.71 11.04
N GLU A 171 14.10 -4.87 11.04
CA GLU A 171 14.63 -6.13 10.50
C GLU A 171 15.03 -6.00 9.02
N HIS A 172 14.17 -5.40 8.21
CA HIS A 172 14.40 -5.32 6.76
C HIS A 172 15.02 -4.00 6.28
N GLY A 173 15.44 -3.13 7.21
CA GLY A 173 16.07 -1.85 6.89
C GLY A 173 15.17 -0.97 6.02
N LEU A 174 13.90 -0.84 6.41
CA LEU A 174 12.91 0.00 5.74
C LEU A 174 12.82 1.39 6.40
N LEU A 175 12.01 2.26 5.83
CA LEU A 175 11.53 3.49 6.43
C LEU A 175 10.07 3.71 6.02
N ALA A 176 9.29 4.38 6.86
CA ALA A 176 7.94 4.82 6.52
C ALA A 176 8.00 6.20 5.83
N ALA A 177 7.86 6.22 4.50
CA ALA A 177 8.11 7.41 3.70
C ALA A 177 7.22 8.60 4.10
N ASN A 178 5.94 8.34 4.40
CA ASN A 178 4.98 9.37 4.81
C ASN A 178 5.19 9.91 6.23
N THR A 179 6.17 9.41 7.00
CA THR A 179 6.60 10.00 8.28
C THR A 179 7.94 10.73 8.20
N GLU A 180 8.64 10.69 7.07
CA GLU A 180 9.95 11.35 6.88
C GLU A 180 9.82 12.82 6.43
N PHE A 181 8.65 13.24 5.95
CA PHE A 181 8.40 14.61 5.49
C PHE A 181 7.57 15.40 6.50
N GLN A 182 8.04 16.60 6.86
CA GLN A 182 7.30 17.46 7.77
C GLN A 182 6.03 17.99 7.10
N LYS A 183 4.86 17.56 7.59
CA LYS A 183 3.55 18.04 7.16
C LYS A 183 2.78 18.66 8.31
N LYS A 184 1.85 19.58 7.99
CA LYS A 184 0.88 20.12 8.96
C LYS A 184 0.09 18.95 9.58
N ARG A 185 -0.22 19.01 10.88
CA ARG A 185 -0.88 17.91 11.61
C ARG A 185 -2.17 17.41 10.94
N GLY A 186 -2.99 18.32 10.40
CA GLY A 186 -4.23 18.00 9.68
C GLY A 186 -4.05 17.29 8.32
N LYS A 187 -2.82 17.22 7.80
CA LYS A 187 -2.47 16.46 6.59
C LYS A 187 -1.90 15.07 6.88
N ARG A 188 -1.55 14.73 8.12
CA ARG A 188 -0.86 13.47 8.47
C ARG A 188 -1.77 12.25 8.57
N TRP A 189 -3.05 12.46 8.86
CA TRP A 189 -4.01 11.37 9.03
C TRP A 189 -4.40 10.78 7.68
N THR A 190 -4.69 9.48 7.70
CA THR A 190 -5.03 8.69 6.52
C THR A 190 -6.40 8.04 6.65
N TYR A 191 -6.93 7.88 7.87
CA TYR A 191 -8.24 7.32 8.15
C TYR A 191 -9.09 8.29 8.98
N GLN A 192 -10.38 8.36 8.70
CA GLN A 192 -11.37 9.04 9.54
C GLN A 192 -12.54 8.11 9.85
N ASP A 193 -12.75 7.89 11.13
CA ASP A 193 -13.91 7.18 11.66
C ASP A 193 -15.18 7.99 11.39
N ARG A 194 -16.17 7.38 10.73
CA ARG A 194 -17.40 8.09 10.32
C ARG A 194 -18.35 8.37 11.48
N CYS A 195 -18.32 7.51 12.50
CA CYS A 195 -19.23 7.62 13.64
C CYS A 195 -18.69 8.65 14.64
N THR A 196 -17.40 8.58 14.95
CA THR A 196 -16.77 9.40 15.99
C THR A 196 -16.05 10.63 15.43
N GLY A 197 -15.80 10.68 14.12
CA GLY A 197 -14.98 11.72 13.49
C GLY A 197 -13.48 11.60 13.80
N THR A 198 -13.07 10.59 14.56
CA THR A 198 -11.69 10.38 15.00
C THR A 198 -10.76 10.14 13.82
N LYS A 199 -9.65 10.88 13.78
CA LYS A 199 -8.64 10.80 12.72
C LYS A 199 -7.47 9.93 13.17
N ARG A 200 -7.00 9.05 12.28
CA ARG A 200 -5.87 8.16 12.54
C ARG A 200 -4.94 8.13 11.32
N GLN A 201 -3.64 7.97 11.55
CA GLN A 201 -2.69 7.53 10.53
C GLN A 201 -2.54 6.01 10.67
N LEU A 202 -2.90 5.25 9.63
CA LEU A 202 -2.90 3.78 9.57
C LEU A 202 -2.21 3.25 8.30
N ASP A 203 -2.25 4.06 7.24
CA ASP A 203 -1.72 3.74 5.93
C ASP A 203 -0.28 4.25 5.81
N TYR A 204 0.62 3.38 5.35
CA TYR A 204 2.03 3.69 5.19
C TYR A 204 2.56 3.24 3.84
N ILE A 205 3.56 3.98 3.36
CA ILE A 205 4.38 3.58 2.22
C ILE A 205 5.77 3.28 2.76
N LEU A 206 6.14 2.01 2.84
CA LEU A 206 7.46 1.60 3.30
C LEU A 206 8.42 1.52 2.13
N VAL A 207 9.67 1.95 2.32
CA VAL A 207 10.72 1.90 1.28
C VAL A 207 12.01 1.42 1.92
N ARG A 208 12.84 0.66 1.19
CA ARG A 208 14.19 0.33 1.68
C ARG A 208 14.99 1.59 1.96
N ARG A 209 15.64 1.66 3.12
CA ARG A 209 16.33 2.85 3.63
C ARG A 209 17.42 3.36 2.69
N LYS A 210 18.10 2.46 1.96
CA LYS A 210 19.09 2.83 0.93
C LYS A 210 18.52 3.71 -0.19
N TRP A 211 17.21 3.65 -0.44
CA TRP A 211 16.50 4.46 -1.44
C TRP A 211 15.86 5.73 -0.87
N ARG A 212 16.17 6.10 0.39
CA ARG A 212 15.66 7.32 1.03
C ARG A 212 15.79 8.55 0.12
N ASN A 213 16.96 8.76 -0.47
CA ASN A 213 17.24 9.94 -1.30
C ASN A 213 16.52 9.91 -2.67
N SER A 214 15.94 8.79 -3.05
CA SER A 214 15.07 8.69 -4.22
C SER A 214 13.64 9.14 -3.92
N VAL A 215 13.20 9.11 -2.67
CA VAL A 215 11.87 9.57 -2.29
C VAL A 215 11.87 11.10 -2.23
N LEU A 216 11.14 11.74 -3.14
CA LEU A 216 11.07 13.20 -3.24
C LEU A 216 10.03 13.81 -2.29
N ASN A 217 8.93 13.10 -2.08
CA ASN A 217 7.83 13.51 -1.22
C ASN A 217 6.93 12.31 -0.94
N ALA A 218 6.31 12.26 0.23
CA ALA A 218 5.23 11.35 0.54
C ALA A 218 4.19 12.06 1.42
N GLU A 219 2.92 12.01 1.03
CA GLU A 219 1.84 12.63 1.80
C GLU A 219 0.45 12.04 1.54
N PRO A 220 -0.47 12.13 2.52
CA PRO A 220 -1.88 11.88 2.30
C PRO A 220 -2.57 12.99 1.49
N TYR A 221 -3.35 12.61 0.50
CA TYR A 221 -4.15 13.50 -0.35
C TYR A 221 -5.60 13.59 0.16
N SER A 222 -6.11 14.82 0.25
CA SER A 222 -7.52 15.07 0.58
C SER A 222 -8.43 15.11 -0.65
N SER A 223 -7.89 15.13 -1.88
CA SER A 223 -8.67 15.27 -3.11
C SER A 223 -9.47 14.02 -3.49
N PHE A 224 -9.14 12.85 -2.95
CA PHE A 224 -9.82 11.58 -3.22
C PHE A 224 -11.05 11.35 -2.32
N CYS A 225 -11.54 12.37 -1.61
CA CYS A 225 -12.73 12.27 -0.77
C CYS A 225 -14.00 11.85 -1.53
N SER A 226 -14.05 12.05 -2.85
CA SER A 226 -15.23 11.79 -3.67
C SER A 226 -15.53 10.28 -3.84
N VAL A 227 -14.50 9.41 -3.79
CA VAL A 227 -14.61 7.93 -3.86
C VAL A 227 -15.42 7.34 -2.67
N GLY A 228 -15.77 8.17 -1.68
CA GLY A 228 -16.63 7.76 -0.57
C GLY A 228 -15.93 6.80 0.38
N SER A 229 -14.59 6.83 0.43
CA SER A 229 -13.75 6.12 1.39
C SER A 229 -13.68 6.85 2.74
N ASP A 230 -13.54 6.10 3.82
CA ASP A 230 -13.06 6.58 5.12
C ASP A 230 -11.52 6.76 5.16
N HIS A 231 -10.81 6.24 4.16
CA HIS A 231 -9.37 6.43 3.97
C HIS A 231 -9.05 7.52 2.93
N ARG A 232 -7.96 8.23 3.16
CA ARG A 232 -7.29 9.12 2.22
C ARG A 232 -6.22 8.36 1.46
N LEU A 233 -6.06 8.68 0.18
CA LEU A 233 -4.95 8.17 -0.61
C LEU A 233 -3.63 8.69 -0.04
N VAL A 234 -2.71 7.79 0.30
CA VAL A 234 -1.30 8.14 0.56
C VAL A 234 -0.55 8.01 -0.76
N SER A 235 0.16 9.06 -1.15
CA SER A 235 0.99 9.01 -2.36
C SER A 235 2.45 9.30 -2.04
N MET A 236 3.32 8.78 -2.91
CA MET A 236 4.76 8.96 -2.84
C MET A 236 5.29 9.29 -4.23
N LYS A 237 6.10 10.34 -4.33
CA LYS A 237 6.84 10.68 -5.54
C LYS A 237 8.27 10.18 -5.41
N VAL A 238 8.72 9.38 -6.37
CA VAL A 238 10.06 8.79 -6.39
C VAL A 238 10.80 9.21 -7.64
N ARG A 239 12.10 9.47 -7.50
CA ARG A 239 13.05 9.65 -8.59
C ARG A 239 14.10 8.55 -8.51
N LEU A 240 14.05 7.64 -9.47
CA LEU A 240 15.05 6.61 -9.65
C LEU A 240 16.18 7.16 -10.54
N SER A 241 17.43 7.04 -10.09
CA SER A 241 18.59 7.41 -10.90
C SER A 241 18.87 6.29 -11.89
N LEU A 242 18.63 6.55 -13.18
CA LEU A 242 18.98 5.63 -14.26
C LEU A 242 20.49 5.75 -14.50
N ARG A 243 21.27 4.72 -14.15
CA ARG A 243 22.63 4.58 -14.70
C ARG A 243 22.53 3.73 -15.95
N ALA A 244 22.85 4.30 -17.11
CA ALA A 244 23.05 3.51 -18.31
C ALA A 244 24.19 2.52 -18.04
N PRO A 245 24.04 1.22 -18.38
CA PRO A 245 25.19 0.34 -18.43
C PRO A 245 26.21 0.94 -19.40
N LYS A 246 27.47 1.02 -19.00
CA LYS A 246 28.54 1.38 -19.93
C LYS A 246 28.54 0.31 -21.01
N THR A 247 28.25 0.70 -22.25
CA THR A 247 28.57 -0.14 -23.40
C THR A 247 30.09 -0.28 -23.43
N ASN A 248 30.57 -1.50 -23.19
CA ASN A 248 31.96 -1.86 -23.48
C ASN A 248 32.17 -1.95 -24.99
#